data_AF-A0A7S2GTB9-F1
#
_entry.id   AF-A0A7S2GTB9-F1
#
_cell.length_a   1.000
_cell.length_b   1.000
_cell.length_c   1.000
_cell.angle_alpha   90.00
_cell.angle_beta   90.00
_cell.angle_gamma   90.00
#
_symmetry.space_group_name_H-M   'P 1'
#
loop_
_entity.id
_entity.type
_entity.pdbx_description
1 polymer ?
#
loop_
_entity_poly.entity_id
_entity_poly.type
_entity_poly.pdbx_seq_one_letter_code
_entity_poly.pdbx_strand_id
1 'polypeptide(L)'
;VKLPFKDGVPPVYFNVQRDPVSLHIPLHRFFAQVTAQSLELGLGLPELPLGCPTKRLGAAMIEHPLRALVFNAQVTIGMWRRNPSAQSMADNYVAPPLCYHLRDLDLKAIQISALLLPAD
;
A
#
# COMPACT_ATOMS: atom_id res chain seq x y z
N VAL A 1 8.13 -5.25 9.60
CA VAL A 1 7.86 -6.44 8.76
C VAL A 1 9.09 -6.67 7.90
N LYS A 2 9.69 -7.86 7.92
CA LYS A 2 10.84 -8.19 7.07
C LYS A 2 10.26 -8.70 5.75
N LEU A 3 10.27 -7.88 4.70
CA LEU A 3 9.73 -8.28 3.40
C LEU A 3 10.73 -9.23 2.70
N PRO A 4 10.26 -10.34 2.09
CA PRO A 4 11.13 -11.29 1.42
C PRO A 4 11.50 -10.73 0.04
N PHE A 5 12.67 -10.12 -0.08
CA PHE A 5 13.22 -9.78 -1.39
C PHE A 5 14.52 -10.54 -1.58
N LYS A 6 14.46 -11.70 -2.25
CA LYS A 6 15.63 -12.53 -2.58
C LYS A 6 16.43 -12.04 -3.80
N ASP A 7 15.93 -11.03 -4.53
CA ASP A 7 16.47 -10.60 -5.83
C ASP A 7 17.17 -9.21 -5.81
N GLY A 8 18.06 -8.96 -4.84
CA GLY A 8 18.88 -7.74 -4.83
C GLY A 8 18.12 -6.43 -4.59
N VAL A 9 16.88 -6.49 -4.10
CA VAL A 9 16.16 -5.33 -3.55
C VAL A 9 16.48 -5.28 -2.04
N PRO A 10 17.09 -4.20 -1.53
CA PRO A 10 17.46 -4.12 -0.12
C PRO A 10 16.22 -4.17 0.76
N PRO A 11 16.27 -4.84 1.93
CA PRO A 11 15.15 -4.87 2.85
C PRO A 11 14.85 -3.46 3.36
N VAL A 12 13.60 -3.03 3.21
CA VAL A 12 13.12 -1.76 3.75
C VAL A 12 12.71 -1.97 5.21
N TYR A 13 13.44 -1.35 6.13
CA TYR A 13 13.10 -1.34 7.54
C TYR A 13 12.20 -0.14 7.84
N PHE A 14 11.01 -0.40 8.35
CA PHE A 14 10.08 0.64 8.76
C PHE A 14 9.31 0.18 10.01
N ASN A 15 9.29 1.03 11.03
CA ASN A 15 8.59 0.84 12.28
C ASN A 15 7.45 1.86 12.38
N VAL A 16 6.23 1.41 12.09
CA VAL A 16 5.01 2.22 12.13
C VAL A 16 4.80 2.95 13.46
N GLN A 17 5.26 2.39 14.58
CA GLN A 17 5.11 3.01 15.91
C GLN A 17 6.03 4.22 16.09
N ARG A 18 7.18 4.26 15.41
CA ARG A 18 8.24 5.26 15.64
C ARG A 18 8.45 6.18 14.46
N ASP A 19 8.26 5.66 13.25
CA ASP A 19 8.56 6.36 12.01
C ASP A 19 7.31 7.09 11.48
N PRO A 20 7.48 8.24 10.81
CA PRO A 20 6.36 9.00 10.27
C PRO A 20 5.56 8.19 9.23
N VAL A 21 4.27 7.99 9.48
CA VAL A 21 3.33 7.37 8.54
C VAL A 21 2.53 8.47 7.84
N SER A 22 2.45 8.40 6.52
CA SER A 22 1.51 9.20 5.74
C SER A 22 0.37 8.31 5.25
N LEU A 23 -0.84 8.86 5.18
CA LEU A 23 -1.99 8.24 4.51
C LEU A 23 -2.30 8.88 3.16
N HIS A 24 -1.50 9.86 2.72
CA HIS A 24 -1.79 10.72 1.58
C HIS A 24 -0.90 10.46 0.35
N ILE A 25 -0.07 9.43 0.33
CA ILE A 25 0.75 9.16 -0.87
C ILE A 25 -0.16 8.59 -1.97
N PRO A 26 -0.36 9.27 -3.11
CA PRO A 26 -1.41 8.88 -4.05
C PRO A 26 -0.94 7.87 -5.11
N LEU A 27 0.37 7.70 -5.30
CA LEU A 27 0.92 7.01 -6.47
C LEU A 27 0.52 5.53 -6.57
N HIS A 28 0.62 4.77 -5.47
CA HIS A 28 0.23 3.36 -5.45
C HIS A 28 -1.28 3.18 -5.65
N ARG A 29 -2.10 4.12 -5.16
CA ARG A 29 -3.56 4.12 -5.33
C ARG A 29 -3.95 4.43 -6.77
N PHE A 30 -3.31 5.44 -7.36
CA PHE A 30 -3.45 5.74 -8.77
C PHE A 30 -3.15 4.51 -9.63
N PHE A 31 -2.00 3.87 -9.40
CA PHE A 31 -1.62 2.68 -10.16
C PHE A 31 -2.58 1.50 -9.92
N ALA A 32 -3.02 1.29 -8.68
CA ALA A 32 -3.99 0.24 -8.37
C ALA A 32 -5.33 0.47 -9.08
N GLN A 33 -5.78 1.72 -9.15
CA GLN A 33 -7.01 2.08 -9.85
C GLN A 33 -6.87 1.92 -11.37
N VAL A 34 -5.77 2.41 -11.96
CA VAL A 34 -5.49 2.22 -13.40
C VAL A 34 -5.44 0.74 -13.73
N THR A 35 -4.73 -0.06 -12.93
CA THR A 35 -4.62 -1.51 -13.15
C THR A 35 -5.99 -2.19 -13.07
N ALA A 36 -6.81 -1.86 -12.07
CA ALA A 36 -8.16 -2.40 -11.96
C ALA A 36 -9.01 -2.06 -13.20
N GLN A 37 -8.96 -0.81 -13.65
CA GLN A 37 -9.69 -0.36 -14.85
C GLN A 37 -9.16 -1.02 -16.12
N SER A 38 -7.85 -1.18 -16.28
CA SER A 38 -7.26 -1.88 -17.43
C SER A 38 -7.73 -3.34 -17.50
N LEU A 39 -7.81 -4.02 -16.35
CA LEU A 39 -8.32 -5.40 -16.28
C LEU A 39 -9.82 -5.47 -16.59
N GLU A 40 -10.63 -4.54 -16.07
CA GLU A 40 -12.06 -4.45 -16.38
C GLU A 40 -12.31 -4.21 -17.88
N LEU A 41 -11.43 -3.46 -18.56
CA LEU A 41 -11.49 -3.21 -20.00
C LEU A 41 -10.86 -4.33 -20.85
N GLY A 42 -10.32 -5.39 -20.25
CA GLY A 42 -9.66 -6.48 -20.97
C GLY A 42 -8.28 -6.12 -21.56
N LEU A 43 -7.66 -5.03 -21.10
CA LEU A 43 -6.35 -4.55 -21.58
C LEU A 43 -5.16 -5.23 -20.88
N GLY A 44 -5.41 -6.03 -19.83
CA GLY A 44 -4.37 -6.70 -19.05
C GLY A 44 -3.72 -5.79 -18.00
N LEU A 45 -2.57 -6.23 -17.45
CA LEU A 45 -1.79 -5.43 -16.52
C LEU A 45 -1.07 -4.30 -17.27
N PRO A 46 -1.13 -3.04 -16.80
CA PRO A 46 -0.47 -1.93 -17.48
C PRO A 46 1.05 -2.12 -17.46
N GLU A 47 1.66 -2.18 -18.64
CA GLU A 47 3.10 -2.11 -18.78
C GLU A 47 3.57 -0.70 -18.44
N LEU A 48 4.40 -0.58 -17.40
CA LEU A 48 5.01 0.70 -17.07
C LEU A 48 6.28 0.88 -17.91
N PRO A 49 6.40 1.96 -18.71
CA PRO A 49 7.60 2.26 -19.50
C PRO A 49 8.70 2.86 -18.61
N LEU A 50 8.90 2.30 -17.41
CA LEU A 50 9.85 2.79 -16.40
C LEU A 50 11.24 2.17 -16.56
N GLY A 51 11.43 1.24 -17.50
CA GLY A 51 12.67 0.47 -17.63
C GLY A 51 13.01 -0.34 -16.36
N CYS A 52 12.07 -0.45 -15.42
CA CYS A 52 12.25 -1.14 -14.15
C CYS A 52 11.69 -2.57 -14.26
N PRO A 53 12.39 -3.60 -13.76
CA PRO A 53 11.85 -4.94 -13.69
C PRO A 53 10.51 -4.96 -12.92
N THR A 54 9.50 -5.67 -13.42
CA THR A 54 8.16 -5.80 -12.84
C THR A 54 8.19 -6.16 -11.34
N LYS A 55 9.19 -6.93 -10.91
CA LYS A 55 9.43 -7.27 -9.50
C LYS A 55 9.72 -6.06 -8.61
N ARG A 56 10.50 -5.09 -9.11
CA ARG A 56 10.83 -3.85 -8.37
C ARG A 56 9.61 -2.95 -8.23
N LEU A 57 8.74 -2.94 -9.23
CA LEU A 57 7.47 -2.23 -9.16
C LEU A 57 6.56 -2.83 -8.09
N GLY A 58 6.38 -4.15 -8.06
CA GLY A 58 5.61 -4.83 -7.01
C GLY A 58 6.16 -4.55 -5.60
N ALA A 59 7.49 -4.57 -5.44
CA ALA A 59 8.15 -4.21 -4.19
C ALA A 59 7.89 -2.75 -3.78
N ALA A 60 7.96 -1.80 -4.72
CA ALA A 60 7.71 -0.38 -4.44
C ALA A 60 6.24 -0.11 -4.13
N MET A 61 5.34 -0.85 -4.75
CA MET A 61 3.89 -0.70 -4.57
C MET A 61 3.40 -1.23 -3.22
N ILE A 62 4.04 -2.24 -2.63
CA ILE A 62 3.56 -2.83 -1.37
C ILE A 62 3.93 -1.99 -0.14
N GLU A 63 5.04 -1.25 -0.20
CA GLU A 63 5.67 -0.63 0.97
C GLU A 63 4.73 0.34 1.69
N HIS A 64 4.15 1.31 0.97
CA HIS A 64 3.34 2.35 1.57
C HIS A 64 1.93 1.87 1.99
N PRO A 65 1.18 1.13 1.16
CA PRO A 65 -0.08 0.51 1.59
C PRO A 65 0.07 -0.30 2.87
N LEU A 66 1.14 -1.08 3.00
CA LEU A 66 1.36 -1.91 4.18
C LEU A 66 1.57 -1.05 5.43
N ARG A 67 2.26 0.09 5.31
CA ARG A 67 2.41 1.05 6.42
C ARG A 67 1.07 1.63 6.86
N ALA A 68 0.23 2.04 5.92
CA ALA A 68 -1.09 2.60 6.19
C ALA A 68 -2.01 1.59 6.87
N LEU A 69 -2.03 0.34 6.38
CA LEU A 69 -2.83 -0.74 6.97
C LEU A 69 -2.36 -1.11 8.38
N VAL A 70 -1.05 -1.23 8.59
CA VAL A 70 -0.49 -1.52 9.92
C VAL A 70 -0.74 -0.36 10.87
N PHE A 71 -0.62 0.90 10.40
CA PHE A 71 -0.97 2.08 11.20
C PHE A 71 -2.42 2.03 11.66
N ASN A 72 -3.35 1.80 10.73
CA ASN A 72 -4.76 1.68 11.07
C ASN A 72 -5.01 0.55 12.09
N ALA A 73 -4.40 -0.62 11.89
CA ALA A 73 -4.51 -1.72 12.85
C ALA A 73 -3.98 -1.36 14.25
N GLN A 74 -2.85 -0.66 14.34
CA GLN A 74 -2.30 -0.19 15.60
C GLN A 74 -3.22 0.83 16.30
N VAL A 75 -3.83 1.74 15.54
CA VAL A 75 -4.81 2.70 16.07
C VAL A 75 -6.04 1.96 16.60
N THR A 76 -6.58 1.00 15.84
CA THR A 76 -7.75 0.20 16.25
C THR A 76 -7.51 -0.57 17.56
N ILE A 77 -6.31 -1.13 17.77
CA ILE A 77 -5.99 -1.82 19.04
C ILE A 77 -5.58 -0.86 20.18
N GLY A 78 -5.61 0.47 19.94
CA GLY A 78 -5.39 1.49 20.94
C GLY A 78 -3.93 1.78 21.28
N MET A 79 -2.98 1.47 20.39
CA MET A 79 -1.56 1.84 20.58
C MET A 79 -1.34 3.36 20.49
N TRP A 80 -2.32 4.10 19.94
CA TRP A 80 -2.22 5.54 19.66
C TRP A 80 -3.20 6.39 20.48
N ARG A 81 -3.71 5.90 21.61
CA ARG A 81 -4.74 6.57 22.43
C ARG A 81 -4.42 8.00 22.86
N ARG A 82 -3.14 8.37 22.98
CA ARG A 82 -2.69 9.72 23.35
C ARG A 82 -2.46 10.64 22.15
N ASN A 83 -2.81 10.18 20.95
CA ASN A 83 -2.65 10.91 19.70
C ASN A 83 -4.02 11.03 19.00
N PRO A 84 -4.79 12.09 19.27
CA PRO A 84 -6.13 12.26 18.69
C PRO A 84 -6.12 12.49 17.18
N SER A 85 -5.04 13.07 16.62
CA SER A 85 -4.92 13.22 15.17
C SER A 85 -4.72 11.87 14.50
N ALA A 86 -3.99 10.94 15.11
CA ALA A 86 -3.87 9.57 14.62
C ALA A 86 -5.23 8.86 14.55
N GLN A 87 -6.09 9.07 15.56
CA GLN A 87 -7.46 8.54 15.55
C GLN A 87 -8.29 9.13 14.40
N SER A 88 -8.33 10.46 14.28
CA SER A 88 -9.08 11.12 13.20
C SER A 88 -8.61 10.70 11.80
N MET A 89 -7.30 10.52 11.62
CA MET A 89 -6.72 10.03 10.37
C MET A 89 -7.13 8.58 10.07
N ALA A 90 -7.12 7.70 11.08
CA ALA A 90 -7.57 6.31 10.94
C ALA A 90 -9.07 6.24 10.65
N ASP A 91 -9.88 7.07 11.30
CA ASP A 91 -11.32 7.14 11.05
C ASP A 91 -11.61 7.55 9.60
N ASN A 92 -10.95 8.60 9.10
CA ASN A 92 -11.06 9.00 7.69
C ASN A 92 -10.60 7.90 6.73
N TYR A 93 -9.59 7.11 7.12
CA TYR A 93 -9.06 6.03 6.29
C TYR A 93 -10.07 4.89 6.07
N VAL A 94 -10.89 4.59 7.08
CA VAL A 94 -11.83 3.47 7.06
C VAL A 94 -13.28 3.89 6.79
N ALA A 95 -13.63 5.16 6.99
CA ALA A 95 -15.00 5.64 6.85
C ALA A 95 -15.42 5.83 5.38
N PRO A 96 -16.65 5.43 5.01
CA PRO A 96 -17.25 5.83 3.74
C PRO A 96 -17.47 7.36 3.68
N PRO A 97 -17.38 7.99 2.49
CA PRO A 97 -17.01 7.40 1.19
C PRO A 97 -15.48 7.39 0.97
N LEU A 98 -14.68 7.86 1.92
CA LEU A 98 -13.24 8.02 1.77
C LEU A 98 -12.52 6.68 1.63
N CYS A 99 -12.99 5.64 2.32
CA CYS A 99 -12.42 4.29 2.25
C CYS A 99 -12.26 3.75 0.82
N TYR A 100 -13.18 4.09 -0.08
CA TYR A 100 -13.14 3.67 -1.49
C TYR A 100 -11.90 4.17 -2.23
N HIS A 101 -11.40 5.35 -1.84
CA HIS A 101 -10.24 6.00 -2.46
C HIS A 101 -8.96 5.88 -1.63
N LEU A 102 -9.07 5.36 -0.40
CA LEU A 102 -7.97 5.20 0.54
C LEU A 102 -7.71 3.71 0.76
N ARG A 103 -8.33 3.13 1.79
CA ARG A 103 -8.12 1.76 2.22
C ARG A 103 -8.36 0.72 1.13
N ASP A 104 -9.40 0.89 0.32
CA ASP A 104 -9.75 -0.11 -0.70
C ASP A 104 -8.73 -0.11 -1.85
N LEU A 105 -8.21 1.06 -2.22
CA LEU A 105 -7.12 1.17 -3.20
C LEU A 105 -5.79 0.65 -2.64
N ASP A 106 -5.53 0.84 -1.34
CA ASP A 106 -4.35 0.27 -0.67
C ASP A 106 -4.41 -1.27 -0.67
N LEU A 107 -5.59 -1.84 -0.42
CA LEU A 107 -5.80 -3.30 -0.51
C LEU A 107 -5.59 -3.81 -1.94
N LYS A 108 -6.15 -3.14 -2.95
CA LYS A 108 -5.90 -3.47 -4.36
C LYS A 108 -4.42 -3.37 -4.71
N ALA A 109 -3.72 -2.33 -4.23
CA ALA A 109 -2.29 -2.16 -4.46
C ALA A 109 -1.48 -3.34 -3.89
N ILE A 110 -1.81 -3.82 -2.68
CA ILE A 110 -1.16 -5.01 -2.11
C ILE A 110 -1.46 -6.26 -2.93
N GLN A 111 -2.72 -6.46 -3.34
CA GLN A 111 -3.11 -7.62 -4.16
C GLN A 111 -2.37 -7.65 -5.50
N ILE A 112 -2.32 -6.52 -6.21
CA ILE A 112 -1.56 -6.38 -7.46
C ILE A 112 -0.08 -6.62 -7.19
N SER A 113 0.49 -6.03 -6.14
CA SER A 113 1.90 -6.25 -5.78
C SER A 113 2.22 -7.72 -5.55
N ALA A 114 1.33 -8.45 -4.85
CA ALA A 114 1.50 -9.87 -4.62
C ALA A 114 1.46 -10.71 -5.90
N LEU A 115 0.68 -10.30 -6.91
CA LEU A 115 0.68 -10.95 -8.24
C LEU A 115 1.97 -10.69 -9.02
N LEU A 116 2.60 -9.52 -8.83
CA LEU A 116 3.83 -9.13 -9.54
C LEU A 116 5.11 -9.69 -8.90
N LEU A 117 5.06 -10.04 -7.61
CA LEU A 117 6.17 -10.63 -6.89
C LEU A 117 6.24 -12.14 -7.18
N PRO A 118 7.44 -12.72 -7.32
CA PRO A 118 7.58 -14.17 -7.49
C PRO A 118 7.02 -14.91 -6.27
N ALA A 119 6.36 -16.04 -6.51
CA ALA A 119 6.09 -17.01 -5.44
C ALA A 119 7.42 -17.58 -4.95
N ASP A 120 7.59 -17.68 -3.63
CA ASP A 120 8.74 -18.32 -2.98
C ASP A 120 8.82 -19.83 -3.29
#